data_AF-A0A1I4QRQ3-F1
#
_entry.id   AF-A0A1I4QRQ3-F1
#
_cell.length_a   1.000
_cell.length_b   1.000
_cell.length_c   1.000
_cell.angle_alpha   90.00
_cell.angle_beta   90.00
_cell.angle_gamma   90.00
#
_symmetry.space_group_name_H-M   'P 1'
#
loop_
_entity.id
_entity.type
_entity.pdbx_description
1 polymer ?
#
loop_
_entity_poly.entity_id
_entity_poly.type
_entity_poly.pdbx_seq_one_letter_code
_entity_poly.pdbx_strand_id
1 'polypeptide(L)'
;MTKSAQLLTALAFAGLSACGGGYDAGPAAGLPLPTISGKPAVLAAGKSVILNAGQSVMVPAGTVVRGTNNTVITIKGNLNTVHTTPGATVSVPADASGPADNTIIAG
;
A
#
# COMPACT_ATOMS: atom_id res chain seq x y z
N MET A 1 -35.92 32.91 -44.88
CA MET A 1 -34.94 32.23 -45.76
C MET A 1 -33.72 33.13 -45.92
N THR A 2 -32.67 32.89 -45.13
CA THR A 2 -31.27 33.23 -45.47
C THR A 2 -30.38 32.56 -44.42
N LYS A 3 -29.58 31.61 -44.88
CA LYS A 3 -28.54 30.88 -44.16
C LYS A 3 -27.35 31.82 -43.93
N SER A 4 -26.63 31.68 -42.81
CA SER A 4 -25.18 31.92 -42.61
C SER A 4 -24.92 32.03 -41.11
N ALA A 5 -23.87 31.49 -40.50
CA ALA A 5 -22.94 30.42 -40.78
C ALA A 5 -22.34 30.15 -39.39
N GLN A 6 -22.37 28.90 -38.93
CA GLN A 6 -21.82 28.52 -37.64
C GLN A 6 -20.30 28.70 -37.68
N LEU A 7 -19.78 29.66 -36.93
CA LEU A 7 -18.33 29.80 -36.76
C LEU A 7 -17.86 28.83 -35.68
N LEU A 8 -17.34 27.70 -36.17
CA LEU A 8 -16.52 26.75 -35.43
C LEU A 8 -15.36 27.50 -34.75
N THR A 9 -15.23 27.37 -33.44
CA THR A 9 -13.95 27.63 -32.77
C THR A 9 -13.68 26.46 -31.83
N ALA A 10 -13.15 25.39 -32.43
CA ALA A 10 -12.48 24.33 -31.72
C ALA A 10 -11.07 24.83 -31.37
N LEU A 11 -10.84 25.21 -30.12
CA LEU A 11 -9.49 25.32 -29.56
C LEU A 11 -9.25 24.11 -28.68
N ALA A 12 -8.67 23.09 -29.29
CA ALA A 12 -7.98 22.02 -28.60
C ALA A 12 -6.63 22.57 -28.10
N PHE A 13 -6.42 22.55 -26.79
CA PHE A 13 -5.08 22.48 -26.22
C PHE A 13 -5.01 21.24 -25.35
N ALA A 14 -4.35 20.23 -25.91
CA ALA A 14 -3.87 19.07 -25.22
C ALA A 14 -2.59 19.41 -24.44
N GLY A 15 -2.41 18.74 -23.31
CA GLY A 15 -1.08 18.42 -22.78
C GLY A 15 -0.58 19.32 -21.65
N LEU A 16 -0.82 18.88 -20.41
CA LEU A 16 0.27 18.61 -19.47
C LEU A 16 -0.20 17.53 -18.48
N SER A 17 0.12 16.28 -18.80
CA SER A 17 0.05 15.14 -17.91
C SER A 17 1.20 15.20 -16.91
N ALA A 18 0.93 15.26 -15.60
CA ALA A 18 1.96 15.08 -14.60
C ALA A 18 1.41 14.40 -13.33
N CYS A 19 1.90 13.18 -13.13
CA CYS A 19 2.02 12.44 -11.87
C CYS A 19 0.75 12.10 -11.08
N GLY A 20 0.26 10.88 -11.31
CA GLY A 20 -0.59 10.16 -10.38
C GLY A 20 -0.55 8.69 -10.79
N GLY A 21 0.61 8.05 -10.61
CA GLY A 21 0.86 6.67 -11.05
C GLY A 21 -0.16 5.70 -10.45
N GLY A 22 -1.16 5.37 -11.26
CA GLY A 22 -1.91 4.14 -11.11
C GLY A 22 -0.97 2.99 -11.44
N TYR A 23 -0.70 2.14 -10.45
CA TYR A 23 -0.04 0.87 -10.68
C TYR A 23 -1.08 -0.07 -11.31
N ASP A 24 -1.28 0.11 -12.62
CA ASP A 24 -1.81 -0.94 -13.50
C ASP A 24 -0.76 -2.03 -13.57
N ALA A 25 -0.93 -3.09 -12.78
CA ALA A 25 -0.25 -4.35 -13.02
C ALA A 25 -0.89 -5.01 -14.26
N GLY A 26 -0.50 -4.54 -15.45
CA GLY A 26 -0.64 -5.29 -16.69
C GLY A 26 0.27 -6.54 -16.68
N PRO A 27 -0.05 -7.58 -17.46
CA PRO A 27 0.44 -8.93 -17.23
C PRO A 27 1.91 -9.06 -17.64
N ALA A 28 2.82 -8.96 -16.66
CA ALA A 28 4.19 -9.40 -16.84
C ALA A 28 4.21 -10.93 -16.90
N ALA A 29 4.69 -11.45 -18.03
CA ALA A 29 4.92 -12.87 -18.21
C ALA A 29 5.85 -13.42 -17.11
N GLY A 30 5.39 -14.47 -16.41
CA GLY A 30 6.30 -15.54 -16.00
C GLY A 30 6.79 -15.61 -14.55
N LEU A 31 6.17 -14.94 -13.57
CA LEU A 31 6.33 -15.32 -12.15
C LEU A 31 4.98 -15.17 -11.43
N PRO A 32 4.55 -16.12 -10.57
CA PRO A 32 3.34 -15.94 -9.78
C PRO A 32 3.58 -14.78 -8.80
N LEU A 33 3.07 -13.58 -9.14
CA LEU A 33 2.88 -12.53 -8.15
C LEU A 33 1.89 -13.08 -7.11
N PRO A 34 2.23 -13.06 -5.80
CA PRO A 34 1.24 -13.40 -4.79
C PRO A 34 0.11 -12.38 -4.88
N THR A 35 -1.04 -12.82 -5.40
CA THR A 35 -2.27 -12.06 -5.46
C THR A 35 -2.80 -11.86 -4.04
N ILE A 36 -2.36 -10.81 -3.35
CA ILE A 36 -3.01 -10.37 -2.11
C ILE A 36 -4.13 -9.39 -2.47
N SER A 37 -5.13 -9.87 -3.22
CA SER A 37 -6.37 -9.12 -3.42
C SER A 37 -7.27 -9.37 -2.21
N GLY A 38 -6.96 -8.66 -1.14
CA GLY A 38 -7.71 -8.65 0.10
C GLY A 38 -7.23 -7.46 0.91
N LYS A 39 -8.16 -6.68 1.47
CA LYS A 39 -7.79 -5.60 2.39
C LYS A 39 -6.82 -6.18 3.45
N PRO A 40 -5.65 -5.56 3.70
CA PRO A 40 -4.70 -6.10 4.66
C PRO A 40 -5.38 -6.30 6.02
N ALA A 41 -5.09 -7.42 6.70
CA ALA A 41 -5.72 -7.74 7.98
C ALA A 41 -5.32 -6.68 9.02
N VAL A 42 -6.23 -6.22 9.86
CA VAL A 42 -5.89 -5.24 10.92
C VAL A 42 -5.46 -5.99 12.17
N LEU A 43 -4.29 -5.68 12.71
CA LEU A 43 -3.81 -6.24 13.97
C LEU A 43 -4.12 -5.32 15.13
N ALA A 44 -4.85 -5.84 16.11
CA ALA A 44 -5.20 -5.10 17.33
C ALA A 44 -3.99 -4.90 18.25
N ALA A 45 -4.09 -3.91 19.15
CA ALA A 45 -3.10 -3.66 20.19
C ALA A 45 -2.85 -4.90 21.07
N GLY A 46 -1.60 -5.08 21.49
CA GLY A 46 -1.17 -6.21 22.32
C GLY A 46 -1.17 -7.57 21.60
N LYS A 47 -1.40 -7.60 20.29
CA LYS A 47 -1.34 -8.82 19.48
C LYS A 47 -0.04 -8.88 18.68
N SER A 48 0.37 -10.11 18.38
CA SER A 48 1.49 -10.39 17.49
C SER A 48 1.07 -11.40 16.43
N VAL A 49 1.66 -11.30 15.25
CA VAL A 49 1.44 -12.23 14.15
C VAL A 49 2.76 -12.50 13.43
N ILE A 50 2.93 -13.71 12.92
CA ILE A 50 4.02 -14.05 12.00
C ILE A 50 3.43 -13.93 10.59
N LEU A 51 4.07 -13.14 9.73
CA LEU A 51 3.62 -12.96 8.36
C LEU A 51 4.19 -14.04 7.45
N ASN A 52 3.31 -14.75 6.75
CA ASN A 52 3.71 -15.66 5.68
C ASN A 52 3.96 -14.90 4.37
N ALA A 53 4.60 -15.55 3.39
CA ALA A 53 4.85 -14.94 2.09
C ALA A 53 3.54 -14.49 1.42
N GLY A 54 3.53 -13.26 0.90
CA GLY A 54 2.35 -12.65 0.33
C GLY A 54 1.28 -12.30 1.36
N GLN A 55 1.62 -12.12 2.64
CA GLN A 55 0.68 -11.56 3.62
C GLN A 55 0.96 -10.09 3.91
N SER A 56 -0.11 -9.36 4.19
CA SER A 56 -0.03 -7.98 4.62
C SER A 56 -0.94 -7.72 5.82
N VAL A 57 -0.50 -6.80 6.68
CA VAL A 57 -1.20 -6.43 7.91
C VAL A 57 -1.15 -4.92 8.12
N MET A 58 -2.28 -4.35 8.55
CA MET A 58 -2.37 -2.96 9.00
C MET A 58 -2.16 -2.89 10.50
N VAL A 59 -1.33 -1.94 10.95
CA VAL A 59 -0.94 -1.79 12.34
C VAL A 59 -0.88 -0.33 12.77
N PRO A 60 -1.12 -0.03 14.05
CA PRO A 60 -0.95 1.32 14.57
C PRO A 60 0.54 1.68 14.71
N ALA A 61 0.80 2.97 14.94
CA ALA A 61 2.11 3.44 15.38
C ALA A 61 2.52 2.76 16.70
N GLY A 62 3.82 2.64 16.92
CA GLY A 62 4.44 1.88 18.01
C GLY A 62 4.73 0.42 17.66
N THR A 63 4.21 -0.10 16.55
CA THR A 63 4.41 -1.50 16.15
C THR A 63 5.88 -1.81 15.88
N VAL A 64 6.30 -2.98 16.36
CA VAL A 64 7.65 -3.51 16.16
C VAL A 64 7.59 -4.67 15.17
N VAL A 65 8.38 -4.58 14.11
CA VAL A 65 8.58 -5.66 13.13
C VAL A 65 9.95 -6.26 13.36
N ARG A 66 9.99 -7.57 13.63
CA ARG A 66 11.22 -8.35 13.78
C ARG A 66 11.38 -9.25 12.56
N GLY A 67 12.33 -8.94 11.69
CA GLY A 67 12.68 -9.79 10.57
C GLY A 67 13.44 -11.03 11.01
N THR A 68 13.55 -12.01 10.12
CA THR A 68 14.25 -13.29 10.36
C THR A 68 15.77 -13.12 10.55
N ASN A 69 16.33 -11.98 10.13
CA ASN A 69 17.76 -11.67 10.20
C ASN A 69 18.12 -10.83 11.42
N ASN A 70 17.36 -10.93 12.51
CA ASN A 70 17.46 -10.09 13.71
C ASN A 70 17.29 -8.58 13.46
N THR A 71 16.77 -8.19 12.29
CA THR A 71 16.43 -6.80 12.00
C THR A 71 15.20 -6.40 12.80
N VAL A 72 15.25 -5.24 13.46
CA VAL A 72 14.14 -4.72 14.25
C VAL A 72 13.77 -3.34 13.74
N ILE A 73 12.53 -3.19 13.29
CA ILE A 73 11.97 -1.93 12.79
C ILE A 73 10.87 -1.51 13.74
N THR A 74 10.96 -0.29 14.26
CA THR A 74 9.87 0.31 15.05
C THR A 74 9.18 1.36 14.22
N ILE A 75 7.88 1.20 14.03
CA ILE A 75 7.05 2.16 13.28
C ILE A 75 6.63 3.26 14.25
N LYS A 76 7.15 4.47 14.10
CA LYS A 76 6.84 5.60 15.01
C LYS A 76 5.77 6.57 14.47
N GLY A 77 5.39 6.44 13.20
CA GLY A 77 4.43 7.33 12.54
C GLY A 77 3.24 6.57 11.96
N ASN A 78 2.52 7.26 11.08
CA ASN A 78 1.30 6.78 10.43
C ASN A 78 1.53 6.65 8.93
N LEU A 79 0.71 5.85 8.24
CA LEU A 79 0.73 5.67 6.78
C LEU A 79 2.07 5.18 6.21
N ASN A 80 2.86 4.44 7.01
CA ASN A 80 4.12 3.85 6.55
C ASN A 80 3.86 2.52 5.84
N THR A 81 4.66 2.23 4.81
CA THR A 81 4.72 0.91 4.18
C THR A 81 6.05 0.26 4.50
N VAL A 82 6.02 -0.91 5.14
CA VAL A 82 7.21 -1.68 5.51
C VAL A 82 7.22 -3.00 4.74
N HIS A 83 8.26 -3.20 3.94
CA HIS A 83 8.51 -4.48 3.29
C HIS A 83 9.42 -5.32 4.18
N THR A 84 9.03 -6.57 4.41
CA THR A 84 9.77 -7.52 5.22
C THR A 84 9.80 -8.88 4.56
N THR A 85 10.64 -9.78 5.09
CA THR A 85 10.73 -11.14 4.59
C THR A 85 9.63 -12.02 5.21
N PRO A 86 9.19 -13.08 4.51
CA PRO A 86 8.34 -14.10 5.10
C PRO A 86 8.96 -14.68 6.38
N GLY A 87 8.13 -14.92 7.40
CA GLY A 87 8.57 -15.33 8.73
C GLY A 87 8.87 -14.16 9.69
N ALA A 88 8.74 -12.91 9.23
CA ALA A 88 8.82 -11.76 10.12
C ALA A 88 7.69 -11.76 11.16
N THR A 89 8.05 -11.42 12.40
CA THR A 89 7.09 -11.25 13.49
C THR A 89 6.72 -9.78 13.63
N VAL A 90 5.44 -9.48 13.55
CA VAL A 90 4.88 -8.16 13.78
C VAL A 90 4.22 -8.16 15.16
N SER A 91 4.70 -7.30 16.05
CA SER A 91 4.22 -7.18 17.43
C SER A 91 3.72 -5.77 17.69
N VAL A 92 2.42 -5.66 17.95
CA VAL A 92 1.79 -4.40 18.34
C VAL A 92 1.84 -4.27 19.86
N PRO A 93 2.42 -3.20 20.41
CA PRO A 93 2.40 -2.93 21.84
C PRO A 93 0.96 -2.90 22.39
N ALA A 94 0.77 -3.23 23.66
CA ALA A 94 -0.55 -3.15 24.30
C ALA A 94 -1.03 -1.70 24.50
N ASP A 95 -0.08 -0.78 24.61
CA ASP A 95 -0.26 0.68 24.71
C ASP A 95 -0.35 1.37 23.34
N ALA A 96 -0.24 0.61 22.24
CA ALA A 96 -0.41 1.17 20.90
C ALA A 96 -1.83 1.73 20.75
N SER A 97 -1.90 3.01 20.41
CA SER A 97 -3.16 3.74 20.23
C SER A 97 -3.16 4.47 18.89
N GLY A 98 -4.36 4.77 18.39
CA GLY A 98 -4.55 5.43 17.10
C GLY A 98 -4.94 4.47 15.96
N PRO A 99 -5.12 5.01 14.74
CA PRO A 99 -5.56 4.23 13.60
C PRO A 99 -4.49 3.22 13.16
N ALA A 100 -4.92 2.04 12.75
CA ALA A 100 -4.06 1.06 12.09
C ALA A 100 -3.95 1.41 10.61
N ASP A 101 -3.07 2.36 10.29
CA ASP A 101 -2.89 2.92 8.95
C ASP A 101 -1.50 2.63 8.34
N ASN A 102 -0.60 2.00 9.10
CA ASN A 102 0.66 1.51 8.59
C ASN A 102 0.48 0.11 8.01
N THR A 103 1.06 -0.15 6.84
CA THR A 103 0.98 -1.44 6.15
C THR A 103 2.31 -2.16 6.21
N ILE A 104 2.31 -3.41 6.65
CA ILE A 104 3.48 -4.29 6.61
C ILE A 104 3.20 -5.39 5.61
N ILE A 105 4.14 -5.65 4.71
CA ILE A 105 4.01 -6.61 3.61
C ILE A 105 5.18 -7.59 3.69
N ALA A 106 4.88 -8.89 3.78
CA ALA A 106 5.86 -9.95 3.67
C ALA A 106 5.95 -10.42 2.21
N GLY A 107 7.06 -10.12 1.55
CA GLY A 107 7.30 -10.39 0.13
C GLY A 107 8.62 -11.09 -0.12
#